data_AF-A0A2S5Z7Y5-F1
#
_entry.id   AF-A0A2S5Z7Y5-F1
#
_cell.length_a   1.000
_cell.length_b   1.000
_cell.length_c   1.000
_cell.angle_alpha   90.00
_cell.angle_beta   90.00
_cell.angle_gamma   90.00
#
_symmetry.space_group_name_H-M   'P 1'
#
loop_
_entity.id
_entity.type
_entity.pdbx_description
1 polymer ?
#
loop_
_entity_poly.entity_id
_entity_poly.type
_entity_poly.pdbx_seq_one_letter_code
_entity_poly.pdbx_strand_id
1 'polypeptide(L)'
;MNRCLFPAVLVLVPALAMAKVGSTTSERIPVEVTEGRQIYEQYCAACHGGQGEATADWSKPDEKGEMPPPSHDESGHTWRHSDAMLFRMIAEGWRHPFNKTNRLTMPAFKDILTDQEIQSVIEYLKTLWTDDQRRYQQSESQDANQAENPS
;
A
#
# COMPACT_ATOMS: atom_id res chain seq x y z
N MET A 1 69.91 -54.58 -12.43
CA MET A 1 68.50 -54.73 -12.03
C MET A 1 68.33 -54.07 -10.66
N ASN A 2 68.08 -52.77 -10.62
CA ASN A 2 67.93 -52.05 -9.34
C ASN A 2 66.63 -51.25 -9.38
N ARG A 3 65.70 -51.65 -8.51
CA ARG A 3 64.38 -51.05 -8.30
C ARG A 3 64.55 -49.83 -7.39
N CYS A 4 64.05 -48.67 -7.80
CA CYS A 4 63.85 -47.53 -6.91
C CYS A 4 62.37 -47.44 -6.56
N LEU A 5 62.09 -47.66 -5.27
CA LEU A 5 60.82 -47.35 -4.61
C LEU A 5 60.69 -45.83 -4.50
N PHE A 6 59.55 -45.27 -4.91
CA PHE A 6 59.18 -43.88 -4.60
C PHE A 6 58.05 -43.89 -3.55
N PRO A 7 58.15 -43.04 -2.51
CA PRO A 7 57.20 -43.03 -1.40
C PRO A 7 55.89 -42.34 -1.79
N ALA A 8 54.78 -42.81 -1.23
CA ALA A 8 53.47 -42.18 -1.34
C ALA A 8 53.49 -40.83 -0.59
N VAL A 9 53.28 -39.74 -1.32
CA VAL A 9 53.06 -38.41 -0.75
C VAL A 9 51.57 -38.28 -0.42
N LEU A 10 51.25 -38.22 0.87
CA LEU A 10 49.91 -37.91 1.37
C LEU A 10 49.69 -36.40 1.23
N VAL A 11 48.90 -35.98 0.22
CA VAL A 11 48.53 -34.57 0.04
C VAL A 11 47.35 -34.24 0.95
N LEU A 12 47.61 -33.43 1.98
CA LEU A 12 46.57 -32.83 2.82
C LEU A 12 45.87 -31.72 2.01
N VAL A 13 44.61 -31.93 1.64
CA VAL A 13 43.78 -30.90 1.00
C VAL A 13 43.21 -29.99 2.10
N PRO A 14 43.46 -28.67 2.09
CA PRO A 14 42.81 -27.77 3.03
C PRO A 14 41.34 -27.59 2.61
N ALA A 15 40.43 -27.86 3.54
CA ALA A 15 39.01 -27.58 3.35
C ALA A 15 38.80 -26.06 3.32
N LEU A 16 38.53 -25.50 2.13
CA LEU A 16 38.04 -24.14 1.99
C LEU A 16 36.63 -24.05 2.60
N ALA A 17 36.52 -23.35 3.72
CA ALA A 17 35.25 -22.93 4.27
C ALA A 17 34.58 -21.94 3.28
N MET A 18 33.50 -22.38 2.65
CA MET A 18 32.63 -21.52 1.85
C MET A 18 31.90 -20.56 2.80
N ALA A 19 32.30 -19.29 2.80
CA ALA A 19 31.53 -18.24 3.43
C ALA A 19 30.17 -18.14 2.72
N LYS A 20 29.11 -18.52 3.41
CA LYS A 20 27.73 -18.37 2.94
C LYS A 20 27.41 -16.88 2.95
N VAL A 21 27.51 -16.23 1.79
CA VAL A 21 26.98 -14.87 1.59
C VAL A 21 25.49 -14.93 1.92
N GLY A 22 25.12 -14.36 3.07
CA GLY A 22 23.73 -14.11 3.42
C GLY A 22 23.17 -13.09 2.44
N SER A 23 22.23 -13.50 1.61
CA SER A 23 21.44 -12.60 0.80
C SER A 23 20.57 -11.78 1.75
N THR A 24 21.03 -10.59 2.12
CA THR A 24 20.18 -9.58 2.74
C THR A 24 19.22 -9.11 1.67
N THR A 25 18.01 -9.65 1.67
CA THR A 25 16.89 -9.09 0.92
C THR A 25 16.67 -7.69 1.48
N SER A 26 17.29 -6.69 0.86
CA SER A 26 16.84 -5.31 1.00
C SER A 26 15.41 -5.33 0.49
N GLU A 27 14.46 -5.19 1.40
CA GLU A 27 13.03 -5.09 1.10
C GLU A 27 12.86 -3.87 0.20
N ARG A 28 12.90 -4.09 -1.13
CA ARG A 28 12.68 -3.04 -2.10
C ARG A 28 11.20 -2.70 -2.01
N ILE A 29 10.89 -1.48 -1.56
CA ILE A 29 9.54 -0.94 -1.65
C ILE A 29 9.11 -1.05 -3.13
N PRO A 30 7.92 -1.61 -3.43
CA PRO A 30 7.43 -1.69 -4.80
C PRO A 30 7.41 -0.33 -5.49
N VAL A 31 7.61 -0.30 -6.81
CA VAL A 31 7.66 0.96 -7.58
C VAL A 31 6.30 1.68 -7.50
N GLU A 32 5.23 0.89 -7.50
CA GLU A 32 3.83 1.32 -7.40
C GLU A 32 3.57 2.08 -6.09
N VAL A 33 4.15 1.61 -4.98
CA VAL A 33 4.04 2.29 -3.67
C VAL A 33 4.79 3.62 -3.66
N THR A 34 5.95 3.68 -4.34
CA THR A 34 6.74 4.91 -4.41
C THR A 34 6.04 5.98 -5.26
N GLU A 35 5.51 5.59 -6.41
CA GLU A 35 4.70 6.47 -7.27
C GLU A 35 3.43 6.92 -6.56
N GLY A 36 2.69 5.98 -5.96
CA GLY A 36 1.47 6.27 -5.20
C GLY A 36 1.68 7.27 -4.08
N ARG A 37 2.80 7.16 -3.37
CA ARG A 37 3.18 8.13 -2.33
C ARG A 37 3.37 9.54 -2.89
N GLN A 38 4.06 9.69 -4.02
CA GLN A 38 4.29 11.00 -4.63
C GLN A 38 2.97 11.66 -5.06
N ILE A 39 2.08 10.87 -5.65
CA ILE A 39 0.74 11.32 -6.03
C ILE A 39 -0.07 11.71 -4.79
N TYR A 40 -0.05 10.88 -3.74
CA TYR A 40 -0.73 11.18 -2.49
C TYR A 40 -0.24 12.50 -1.87
N GLU A 41 1.08 12.70 -1.80
CA GLU A 41 1.68 13.94 -1.28
C GLU A 41 1.25 15.17 -2.11
N GLN A 42 1.11 15.02 -3.42
CA GLN A 42 0.73 16.11 -4.33
C GLN A 42 -0.78 16.45 -4.27
N TYR A 43 -1.65 15.46 -4.19
CA TYR A 43 -3.10 15.64 -4.42
C TYR A 43 -3.96 15.42 -3.18
N CYS A 44 -3.51 14.62 -2.22
CA CYS A 44 -4.35 14.12 -1.11
C CYS A 44 -3.95 14.73 0.24
N ALA A 45 -2.64 14.86 0.48
CA ALA A 45 -2.08 15.21 1.78
C ALA A 45 -2.54 16.58 2.32
N ALA A 46 -2.87 17.53 1.44
CA ALA A 46 -3.36 18.85 1.84
C ALA A 46 -4.67 18.78 2.66
N CYS A 47 -5.47 17.73 2.49
CA CYS A 47 -6.73 17.53 3.21
C CYS A 47 -6.64 16.37 4.22
N HIS A 48 -5.96 15.28 3.85
CA HIS A 48 -5.90 14.05 4.64
C HIS A 48 -4.66 13.95 5.54
N GLY A 49 -3.74 14.91 5.52
CA GLY A 49 -2.47 14.84 6.25
C GLY A 49 -1.39 14.06 5.49
N GLY A 50 -0.13 14.30 5.83
CA GLY A 50 1.02 13.77 5.09
C GLY A 50 1.17 12.25 5.21
N GLN A 51 0.63 11.67 6.28
CA GLN A 51 0.59 10.23 6.56
C GLN A 51 -0.84 9.72 6.71
N GLY A 52 -1.84 10.49 6.29
CA GLY A 52 -3.24 10.09 6.41
C GLY A 52 -3.87 10.37 7.77
N GLU A 53 -3.24 11.16 8.63
CA GLU A 53 -3.67 11.43 10.01
C GLU A 53 -4.93 12.32 10.12
N ALA A 54 -5.37 12.91 9.02
CA ALA A 54 -6.44 13.90 8.92
C ALA A 54 -6.24 15.15 9.80
N THR A 55 -7.26 16.00 9.86
CA THR A 55 -7.31 17.14 10.78
C THR A 55 -7.88 16.74 12.14
N ALA A 56 -7.65 17.56 13.17
CA ALA A 56 -8.33 17.39 14.46
C ALA A 56 -9.87 17.37 14.28
N ASP A 57 -10.56 16.59 15.12
CA ASP A 57 -12.02 16.43 15.14
C ASP A 57 -12.67 15.97 13.80
N TRP A 58 -11.93 15.26 12.93
CA TRP A 58 -12.45 14.78 11.63
C TRP A 58 -13.71 13.90 11.72
N SER A 59 -14.01 13.35 12.91
CA SER A 59 -15.21 12.55 13.18
C SER A 59 -16.47 13.37 13.49
N LYS A 60 -16.40 14.70 13.51
CA LYS A 60 -17.53 15.60 13.78
C LYS A 60 -17.85 16.46 12.55
N PRO A 61 -19.13 16.69 12.23
CA PRO A 61 -19.50 17.63 11.18
C PRO A 61 -19.06 19.06 11.52
N ASP A 62 -18.69 19.83 10.50
CA ASP A 62 -18.40 21.25 10.62
C ASP A 62 -19.68 22.12 10.79
N GLU A 63 -19.52 23.44 10.84
CA GLU A 63 -20.64 24.38 10.97
C GLU A 63 -21.67 24.28 9.83
N LYS A 64 -21.26 23.80 8.66
CA LYS A 64 -22.13 23.57 7.49
C LYS A 64 -22.78 22.18 7.55
N GLY A 65 -22.42 21.35 8.52
CA GLY A 65 -22.87 19.97 8.64
C GLY A 65 -22.21 19.06 7.62
N GLU A 66 -20.97 19.37 7.21
CA GLU A 66 -20.15 18.53 6.34
C GLU A 66 -19.11 17.79 7.17
N MET A 67 -18.92 16.49 6.89
CA MET A 67 -17.86 15.70 7.48
C MET A 67 -16.51 16.12 6.89
N PRO A 68 -15.50 16.42 7.73
CA PRO A 68 -14.14 16.66 7.29
C PRO A 68 -13.51 15.43 6.59
N PRO A 69 -12.37 15.61 5.89
CA PRO A 69 -11.59 14.50 5.36
C PRO A 69 -11.24 13.49 6.46
N PRO A 70 -11.59 12.21 6.34
CA PRO A 70 -11.28 11.21 7.36
C PRO A 70 -9.80 10.85 7.37
N SER A 71 -9.36 10.24 8.48
CA SER A 71 -8.06 9.59 8.52
C SER A 71 -8.01 8.39 7.57
N HIS A 72 -6.88 8.27 6.88
CA HIS A 72 -6.49 7.13 6.07
C HIS A 72 -5.44 6.22 6.76
N ASP A 73 -4.90 6.62 7.92
CA ASP A 73 -4.01 5.78 8.73
C ASP A 73 -4.77 4.68 9.50
N GLU A 74 -4.07 3.95 10.38
CA GLU A 74 -4.63 2.84 11.13
C GLU A 74 -5.77 3.24 12.10
N SER A 75 -5.90 4.51 12.45
CA SER A 75 -6.95 5.03 13.34
C SER A 75 -8.28 5.25 12.61
N GLY A 76 -8.24 5.34 11.28
CA GLY A 76 -9.41 5.49 10.42
C GLY A 76 -10.12 4.16 10.13
N HIS A 77 -11.01 4.21 9.14
CA HIS A 77 -11.74 3.01 8.66
C HIS A 77 -11.63 2.80 7.15
N THR A 78 -10.69 3.48 6.49
CA THR A 78 -10.49 3.41 5.04
C THR A 78 -10.21 1.98 4.55
N TRP A 79 -9.47 1.21 5.36
CA TRP A 79 -9.17 -0.21 5.14
C TRP A 79 -10.40 -1.13 5.13
N ARG A 80 -11.59 -0.65 5.47
CA ARG A 80 -12.85 -1.40 5.35
C ARG A 80 -13.51 -1.31 3.98
N HIS A 81 -12.87 -0.64 3.03
CA HIS A 81 -13.39 -0.46 1.69
C HIS A 81 -12.53 -1.26 0.70
N SER A 82 -13.20 -1.98 -0.21
CA SER A 82 -12.54 -2.72 -1.28
C SER A 82 -11.76 -1.80 -2.22
N ASP A 83 -10.81 -2.38 -2.97
CA ASP A 83 -10.04 -1.66 -3.99
C ASP A 83 -10.97 -0.98 -5.01
N ALA A 84 -12.03 -1.66 -5.45
CA ALA A 84 -13.03 -1.11 -6.37
C ALA A 84 -13.77 0.09 -5.76
N MET A 85 -14.13 0.02 -4.48
CA MET A 85 -14.81 1.12 -3.78
C MET A 85 -13.86 2.32 -3.58
N LEU A 86 -12.63 2.08 -3.15
CA LEU A 86 -11.61 3.12 -3.00
C LEU A 86 -11.29 3.80 -4.33
N PHE A 87 -11.12 3.00 -5.40
CA PHE A 87 -10.91 3.50 -6.75
C PHE A 87 -12.05 4.42 -7.16
N ARG A 88 -13.30 3.97 -6.98
CA ARG A 88 -14.49 4.76 -7.34
C ARG A 88 -14.57 6.06 -6.55
N MET A 89 -14.30 6.04 -5.24
CA MET A 89 -14.30 7.25 -4.41
C MET A 89 -13.25 8.27 -4.89
N ILE A 90 -12.06 7.82 -5.29
CA ILE A 90 -11.00 8.69 -5.82
C ILE A 90 -11.37 9.20 -7.23
N ALA A 91 -11.80 8.31 -8.12
CA ALA A 91 -12.11 8.64 -9.50
C ALA A 91 -13.31 9.60 -9.62
N GLU A 92 -14.40 9.30 -8.92
CA GLU A 92 -15.68 10.03 -9.01
C GLU A 92 -15.82 11.13 -7.95
N GLY A 93 -14.91 11.18 -6.98
CA GLY A 93 -15.00 12.04 -5.81
C GLY A 93 -15.98 11.48 -4.77
N TRP A 94 -16.03 12.12 -3.60
CA TRP A 94 -16.85 11.64 -2.50
C TRP A 94 -17.61 12.76 -1.79
N ARG A 95 -18.84 12.42 -1.39
CA ARG A 95 -19.65 13.18 -0.46
C ARG A 95 -20.14 12.23 0.62
N HIS A 96 -19.84 12.55 1.87
CA HIS A 96 -20.30 11.74 2.99
C HIS A 96 -21.85 11.71 3.02
N PRO A 97 -22.51 10.55 3.20
CA PRO A 97 -23.97 10.43 3.14
C PRO A 97 -24.72 11.39 4.07
N PHE A 98 -24.18 11.64 5.27
CA PHE A 98 -24.75 12.53 6.27
C PHE A 98 -24.49 14.03 6.04
N ASN A 99 -23.75 14.42 5.00
CA ASN A 99 -23.54 15.83 4.69
C ASN A 99 -24.85 16.51 4.34
N LYS A 100 -25.07 17.71 4.89
CA LYS A 100 -26.27 18.52 4.63
C LYS A 100 -26.27 19.22 3.27
N THR A 101 -25.12 19.32 2.63
CA THR A 101 -24.96 19.89 1.30
C THR A 101 -24.96 18.77 0.24
N ASN A 102 -25.18 19.14 -1.02
CA ASN A 102 -25.15 18.22 -2.16
C ASN A 102 -23.82 18.21 -2.93
N ARG A 103 -22.84 19.03 -2.50
CA ARG A 103 -21.55 19.10 -3.19
C ARG A 103 -20.65 17.93 -2.81
N LEU A 104 -19.72 17.59 -3.69
CA LEU A 104 -18.58 16.75 -3.31
C LEU A 104 -17.72 17.49 -2.27
N THR A 105 -17.35 16.79 -1.20
CA THR A 105 -16.40 17.28 -0.19
C THR A 105 -14.99 16.78 -0.45
N MET A 106 -14.86 15.69 -1.19
CA MET A 106 -13.62 15.22 -1.82
C MET A 106 -13.79 15.32 -3.34
N PRO A 107 -12.92 16.05 -4.06
CA PRO A 107 -13.05 16.22 -5.50
C PRO A 107 -12.84 14.91 -6.26
N ALA A 108 -13.35 14.87 -7.50
CA ALA A 108 -13.11 13.78 -8.44
C ALA A 108 -11.74 13.92 -9.08
N PHE A 109 -11.01 12.81 -9.24
CA PHE A 109 -9.66 12.82 -9.81
C PHE A 109 -9.53 12.13 -11.17
N LYS A 110 -10.59 11.51 -11.71
CA LYS A 110 -10.52 10.76 -13.00
C LYS A 110 -10.07 11.59 -14.21
N ASP A 111 -10.25 12.91 -14.16
CA ASP A 111 -9.85 13.82 -15.24
C ASP A 111 -8.42 14.39 -15.03
N ILE A 112 -7.75 13.98 -13.95
CA ILE A 112 -6.43 14.45 -13.51
C ILE A 112 -5.44 13.28 -13.41
N LEU A 113 -5.89 12.13 -12.89
CA LEU A 113 -5.10 10.91 -12.67
C LEU A 113 -5.62 9.80 -13.59
N THR A 114 -4.69 9.02 -14.13
CA THR A 114 -4.99 7.76 -14.81
C THR A 114 -5.45 6.69 -13.83
N ASP A 115 -6.13 5.66 -14.34
CA ASP A 115 -6.56 4.52 -13.52
C ASP A 115 -5.38 3.86 -12.79
N GLN A 116 -4.22 3.76 -13.45
CA GLN A 116 -3.01 3.19 -12.85
C GLN A 116 -2.47 4.06 -11.71
N GLU A 117 -2.48 5.38 -11.86
CA GLU A 117 -2.08 6.32 -10.82
C GLU A 117 -3.00 6.25 -9.60
N ILE A 118 -4.32 6.13 -9.81
CA ILE A 118 -5.29 5.91 -8.73
C ILE A 118 -5.00 4.59 -8.00
N GLN A 119 -4.69 3.52 -8.73
CA GLN A 119 -4.30 2.26 -8.11
C GLN A 119 -2.98 2.36 -7.32
N SER A 120 -1.97 3.05 -7.86
CA SER A 120 -0.72 3.30 -7.14
C SER A 120 -0.98 4.04 -5.82
N VAL A 121 -1.89 5.03 -5.79
CA VAL A 121 -2.32 5.70 -4.55
C VAL A 121 -2.95 4.72 -3.56
N ILE A 122 -3.83 3.82 -4.02
CA ILE A 122 -4.44 2.79 -3.15
C ILE A 122 -3.38 1.85 -2.56
N GLU A 123 -2.40 1.44 -3.36
CA GLU A 123 -1.27 0.63 -2.88
C GLU A 123 -0.43 1.37 -1.84
N TYR A 124 -0.24 2.68 -2.00
CA TYR A 124 0.38 3.49 -0.96
C TYR A 124 -0.46 3.55 0.32
N LEU A 125 -1.79 3.78 0.23
CA LEU A 125 -2.67 3.80 1.40
C LEU A 125 -2.61 2.49 2.20
N LYS A 126 -2.50 1.34 1.52
CA LYS A 126 -2.33 0.03 2.17
C LYS A 126 -1.12 -0.01 3.09
N THR A 127 -0.05 0.74 2.78
CA THR A 127 1.16 0.80 3.63
C THR A 127 0.96 1.51 4.95
N LEU A 128 -0.12 2.30 5.10
CA LEU A 128 -0.47 3.02 6.33
C LEU A 128 -1.22 2.14 7.33
N TRP A 129 -1.56 0.91 6.97
CA TRP A 129 -2.41 0.04 7.78
C TRP A 129 -1.62 -1.08 8.44
N THR A 130 -2.13 -1.58 9.56
CA THR A 130 -1.61 -2.79 10.20
C THR A 130 -1.81 -4.03 9.31
N ASP A 131 -1.06 -5.08 9.57
CA ASP A 131 -1.18 -6.35 8.82
C ASP A 131 -2.60 -6.92 8.85
N ASP A 132 -3.27 -6.84 10.00
CA ASP A 132 -4.63 -7.35 10.16
C ASP A 132 -5.64 -6.54 9.35
N GLN A 133 -5.48 -5.21 9.31
CA GLN A 133 -6.30 -4.31 8.50
C GLN A 133 -6.08 -4.55 6.99
N ARG A 134 -4.83 -4.76 6.54
CA ARG A 134 -4.54 -5.12 5.14
C ARG A 134 -5.19 -6.45 4.74
N ARG A 135 -5.15 -7.46 5.62
CA ARG A 135 -5.81 -8.76 5.36
C ARG A 135 -7.32 -8.61 5.28
N TYR A 136 -7.92 -7.81 6.16
CA TYR A 136 -9.36 -7.51 6.11
C TYR A 136 -9.73 -6.82 4.79
N GLN A 137 -8.97 -5.79 4.40
CA GLN A 137 -9.23 -5.08 3.16
C GLN A 137 -9.13 -6.00 1.94
N GLN A 138 -8.15 -6.91 1.94
CA GLN A 138 -7.99 -7.89 0.87
C GLN A 138 -9.22 -8.80 0.74
N SER A 139 -9.85 -9.23 1.84
CA SER A 139 -11.10 -9.99 1.76
C SER A 139 -12.26 -9.16 1.21
N GLU A 140 -12.39 -7.89 1.61
CA GLU A 140 -13.41 -6.99 1.05
C GLU A 140 -13.24 -6.83 -0.46
N SER A 141 -11.99 -6.69 -0.94
CA SER A 141 -11.67 -6.62 -2.36
C SER A 141 -12.03 -7.90 -3.12
N GLN A 142 -11.79 -9.07 -2.53
CA GLN A 142 -12.15 -10.36 -3.13
C GLN A 142 -13.66 -10.55 -3.23
N ASP A 143 -14.39 -10.20 -2.17
CA ASP A 143 -15.85 -10.32 -2.12
C ASP A 143 -16.54 -9.38 -3.12
N ALA A 144 -16.03 -8.14 -3.23
CA ALA A 144 -16.51 -7.18 -4.23
C ALA A 144 -16.34 -7.72 -5.67
N ASN A 145 -15.17 -8.27 -6.00
CA ASN A 145 -14.89 -8.83 -7.32
C ASN A 145 -15.81 -10.01 -7.67
N GLN A 146 -16.17 -10.84 -6.69
CA GLN A 146 -17.11 -11.96 -6.88
C GLN A 146 -18.53 -11.46 -7.10
N ALA A 147 -18.96 -10.42 -6.39
CA ALA A 147 -20.28 -9.83 -6.55
C ALA A 147 -20.47 -9.19 -7.93
N GLU A 148 -19.41 -8.63 -8.51
CA GLU A 148 -19.43 -8.00 -9.84
C GLU A 148 -19.35 -9.02 -10.99
N ASN A 149 -18.75 -10.19 -10.78
CA ASN A 149 -18.61 -11.26 -11.78
C ASN A 149 -19.13 -12.61 -11.26
N PRO A 150 -20.46 -12.80 -11.16
CA PRO A 150 -21.04 -14.08 -10.77
C PRO A 150 -20.80 -15.14 -11.86
N SER A 151 -20.32 -16.31 -11.45
CA SER A 151 -20.05 -17.48 -12.30
C SER A 151 -21.24 -17.95 -13.13
#